data_AF-A0A6V7K4X7-F1
#
_entry.id   AF-A0A6V7K4X7-F1
#
_cell.length_a   1.000
_cell.length_b   1.000
_cell.length_c   1.000
_cell.angle_alpha   90.00
_cell.angle_beta   90.00
_cell.angle_gamma   90.00
#
_symmetry.space_group_name_H-M   'P 1'
#
loop_
_entity.id
_entity.type
_entity.pdbx_description
1 polymer ?
#
loop_
_entity_poly.entity_id
_entity_poly.type
_entity_poly.pdbx_seq_one_letter_code
_entity_poly.pdbx_strand_id
1 'polypeptide(L)'
;NLTNIKARYIVPVDLNAIIYKNAILLAEFNEKLGNYKKAALYRAKADEWKEAVNAVLWHEEVGAWLDYDLINDRKRDYFYPTNVLPLWTNCYDLTKRKDYAAKVLKYLEKNQIMINLGGIPATLEHSGEQWDYPNAWPPLQYFVIESLDNSGDAWAQRLAFELSERWVRSNFKAFNATNSMFEK
;
A
#
# COMPACT_ATOMS: atom_id res chain seq x y z
N ASN A 1 -19.94 -13.41 3.84
CA ASN A 1 -21.32 -12.91 3.65
C ASN A 1 -21.25 -11.51 3.06
N LEU A 2 -21.45 -11.38 1.74
CA LEU A 2 -21.33 -10.12 1.00
C LEU A 2 -22.47 -9.14 1.28
N THR A 3 -23.58 -9.55 1.92
CA THR A 3 -24.72 -8.64 2.16
C THR A 3 -24.40 -7.49 3.12
N ASN A 4 -23.33 -7.62 3.91
CA ASN A 4 -22.95 -6.66 4.94
C ASN A 4 -21.81 -5.73 4.52
N ILE A 5 -21.38 -5.73 3.26
CA ILE A 5 -20.32 -4.83 2.79
C ILE A 5 -20.77 -3.36 2.89
N LYS A 6 -19.87 -2.50 3.38
CA LYS A 6 -20.12 -1.06 3.60
C LYS A 6 -19.06 -0.18 2.95
N ALA A 7 -18.57 -0.56 1.77
CA ALA A 7 -17.43 0.09 1.10
C ALA A 7 -17.54 1.63 1.01
N ARG A 8 -18.74 2.18 0.78
CA ARG A 8 -18.99 3.63 0.69
C ARG A 8 -18.77 4.39 2.01
N TYR A 9 -18.69 3.68 3.12
CA TYR A 9 -18.48 4.22 4.45
C TYR A 9 -17.04 4.00 4.95
N ILE A 10 -16.17 3.46 4.09
CA ILE A 10 -14.76 3.29 4.39
C ILE A 10 -13.99 4.37 3.64
N VAL A 11 -13.03 5.00 4.32
CA VAL A 11 -12.01 5.85 3.70
C VAL A 11 -10.77 4.98 3.51
N PRO A 12 -10.51 4.48 2.28
CA PRO A 12 -9.48 3.48 2.09
C PRO A 12 -8.11 4.12 1.88
N VAL A 13 -7.07 3.46 2.41
CA VAL A 13 -5.68 3.95 2.37
C VAL A 13 -5.18 4.09 0.94
N ASP A 14 -5.41 3.06 0.13
CA ASP A 14 -4.89 2.98 -1.23
C ASP A 14 -5.41 4.11 -2.13
N LEU A 15 -6.74 4.33 -2.16
CA LEU A 15 -7.37 5.37 -2.96
C LEU A 15 -6.79 6.74 -2.61
N ASN A 16 -6.66 7.05 -1.33
CA ASN A 16 -6.21 8.37 -0.90
C ASN A 16 -4.72 8.58 -1.17
N ALA A 17 -3.89 7.54 -1.02
CA ALA A 17 -2.50 7.58 -1.45
C ALA A 17 -2.37 7.82 -2.98
N ILE A 18 -3.20 7.13 -3.78
CA ILE A 18 -3.21 7.29 -5.25
C ILE A 18 -3.71 8.68 -5.67
N ILE A 19 -4.75 9.22 -5.02
CA ILE A 19 -5.24 10.59 -5.29
C ILE A 19 -4.14 11.61 -5.03
N TYR A 20 -3.39 11.49 -3.92
CA TYR A 20 -2.22 12.32 -3.67
C TYR A 20 -1.20 12.21 -4.81
N LYS A 21 -0.83 10.98 -5.21
CA LYS A 21 0.14 10.77 -6.30
C LYS A 21 -0.34 11.37 -7.61
N ASN A 22 -1.63 11.28 -7.92
CA ASN A 22 -2.24 11.89 -9.09
C ASN A 22 -2.12 13.43 -9.06
N ALA A 23 -2.36 14.06 -7.91
CA ALA A 23 -2.17 15.51 -7.77
C ALA A 23 -0.70 15.92 -8.01
N ILE A 24 0.27 15.16 -7.48
CA ILE A 24 1.69 15.38 -7.76
C ILE A 24 2.00 15.26 -9.26
N LEU A 25 1.54 14.20 -9.93
CA LEU A 25 1.76 13.99 -11.36
C LEU A 25 1.11 15.10 -12.21
N LEU A 26 -0.10 15.54 -11.86
CA LEU A 26 -0.76 16.65 -12.53
C LEU A 26 0.02 17.96 -12.35
N ALA A 27 0.60 18.20 -11.17
CA ALA A 27 1.46 19.34 -10.95
C ALA A 27 2.71 19.31 -11.85
N GLU A 28 3.41 18.18 -11.89
CA GLU A 28 4.61 17.97 -12.70
C GLU A 28 4.34 18.13 -14.20
N PHE A 29 3.25 17.57 -14.71
CA PHE A 29 2.87 17.71 -16.12
C PHE A 29 2.50 19.15 -16.47
N ASN A 30 1.75 19.85 -15.61
CA ASN A 30 1.42 21.25 -15.85
C ASN A 30 2.67 22.14 -15.85
N GLU A 31 3.64 21.87 -14.98
CA GLU A 31 4.91 22.59 -14.96
C GLU A 31 5.72 22.36 -16.25
N LYS A 32 5.84 21.12 -16.71
CA LYS A 32 6.51 20.77 -17.98
C LYS A 32 5.87 21.44 -19.19
N LEU A 33 4.55 21.70 -19.14
CA LEU A 33 3.79 22.38 -20.19
C LEU A 33 3.74 23.91 -20.01
N GLY A 34 4.46 24.48 -19.04
CA GLY A 34 4.45 25.93 -18.76
C GLY A 34 3.17 26.46 -18.09
N ASN A 35 2.27 25.59 -17.65
CA ASN A 35 1.02 25.92 -16.96
C ASN A 35 1.24 26.11 -15.45
N TYR A 36 2.14 27.03 -15.07
CA TYR A 36 2.61 27.19 -13.68
C TYR A 36 1.49 27.44 -12.66
N LYS A 37 0.41 28.15 -13.05
CA LYS A 37 -0.76 28.36 -12.17
C LYS A 37 -1.45 27.04 -11.79
N LYS A 38 -1.65 26.14 -12.77
CA LYS A 38 -2.23 24.82 -12.52
C LYS A 38 -1.25 23.91 -11.77
N ALA A 39 0.05 24.02 -12.05
CA ALA A 39 1.06 23.29 -11.30
C ALA A 39 1.01 23.65 -9.80
N ALA A 40 0.98 24.94 -9.47
CA ALA A 40 0.85 25.41 -8.09
C ALA A 40 -0.47 24.95 -7.43
N LEU A 41 -1.59 25.01 -8.15
CA LEU A 41 -2.89 24.50 -7.66
C LEU A 41 -2.82 23.03 -7.25
N TYR A 42 -2.25 22.17 -8.10
CA TYR A 42 -2.18 20.74 -7.80
C TYR A 42 -1.16 20.40 -6.71
N ARG A 43 -0.07 21.18 -6.57
CA ARG A 43 0.84 21.06 -5.42
C ARG A 43 0.12 21.34 -4.10
N ALA A 44 -0.62 22.46 -4.04
CA ALA A 44 -1.41 22.79 -2.85
C ALA A 44 -2.41 21.68 -2.49
N LYS A 45 -3.12 21.15 -3.50
CA LYS A 45 -4.03 20.00 -3.30
C LYS A 45 -3.31 18.76 -2.79
N ALA A 46 -2.12 18.46 -3.30
CA ALA A 46 -1.34 17.33 -2.83
C ALA A 46 -0.90 17.51 -1.38
N ASP A 47 -0.48 18.70 -0.98
CA ASP A 47 -0.08 18.99 0.40
C ASP A 47 -1.26 18.84 1.38
N GLU A 48 -2.42 19.42 1.05
CA GLU A 48 -3.66 19.23 1.83
C GLU A 48 -4.03 17.75 1.95
N TRP A 49 -3.92 16.99 0.86
CA TRP A 49 -4.27 15.56 0.86
C TRP A 49 -3.31 14.73 1.71
N LYS A 50 -2.01 15.02 1.64
CA LYS A 50 -0.95 14.37 2.43
C LYS A 50 -1.17 14.59 3.92
N GLU A 51 -1.52 15.80 4.33
CA GLU A 51 -1.86 16.11 5.72
C GLU A 51 -3.10 15.34 6.18
N ALA A 52 -4.16 15.30 5.36
CA ALA A 52 -5.39 14.57 5.66
C ALA A 52 -5.16 13.05 5.77
N VAL A 53 -4.41 12.45 4.83
CA VAL A 53 -4.03 11.02 4.87
C VAL A 53 -3.29 10.71 6.16
N ASN A 54 -2.33 11.56 6.54
CA ASN A 54 -1.60 11.34 7.78
C ASN A 54 -2.50 11.48 9.02
N ALA A 55 -3.36 12.49 9.08
CA ALA A 55 -4.22 12.70 10.25
C ALA A 55 -5.27 11.60 10.42
N VAL A 56 -5.89 11.15 9.33
CA VAL A 56 -7.03 10.24 9.38
C VAL A 56 -6.59 8.78 9.40
N LEU A 57 -5.58 8.43 8.60
CA LEU A 57 -5.27 7.03 8.28
C LEU A 57 -4.02 6.50 8.98
N TRP A 58 -3.03 7.35 9.32
CA TRP A 58 -1.85 6.88 10.06
C TRP A 58 -2.21 6.46 11.48
N HIS A 59 -1.84 5.24 11.87
CA HIS A 59 -1.99 4.74 13.23
C HIS A 59 -0.61 4.55 13.89
N GLU A 60 -0.27 5.47 14.79
CA GLU A 60 1.08 5.54 15.40
C GLU A 60 1.49 4.25 16.13
N GLU A 61 0.59 3.67 16.95
CA GLU A 61 0.90 2.45 17.72
C GLU A 61 1.01 1.19 16.86
N VAL A 62 0.18 1.09 15.82
CA VAL A 62 0.20 -0.05 14.88
C VAL A 62 1.39 0.08 13.92
N GLY A 63 1.79 1.32 13.59
CA GLY A 63 2.92 1.59 12.71
C GLY A 63 2.60 1.46 11.22
N ALA A 64 1.34 1.66 10.83
CA ALA A 64 0.88 1.61 9.44
C ALA A 64 -0.29 2.57 9.20
N TRP A 65 -0.63 2.80 7.93
CA TRP A 65 -1.88 3.45 7.57
C TRP A 65 -2.99 2.41 7.53
N LEU A 66 -4.13 2.74 8.12
CA LEU A 66 -5.29 1.87 8.22
C LEU A 66 -6.51 2.57 7.64
N ASP A 67 -7.37 1.82 6.96
CA ASP A 67 -8.65 2.31 6.48
C ASP A 67 -9.46 2.90 7.64
N TYR A 68 -10.21 3.96 7.38
CA TYR A 68 -11.10 4.57 8.37
C TYR A 68 -12.55 4.16 8.16
N ASP A 69 -13.22 3.72 9.22
CA ASP A 69 -14.64 3.40 9.25
C ASP A 69 -15.44 4.62 9.72
N LEU A 70 -16.22 5.22 8.81
CA LEU A 70 -17.02 6.41 9.09
C LEU A 70 -18.25 6.12 9.96
N ILE A 71 -18.75 4.89 9.99
CA ILE A 71 -19.92 4.53 10.80
C ILE A 71 -19.52 4.38 12.26
N ASN A 72 -18.37 3.74 12.49
CA ASN A 72 -17.90 3.40 13.83
C ASN A 72 -16.81 4.36 14.35
N ASP A 73 -16.49 5.39 13.59
CA ASP A 73 -15.50 6.44 13.89
C ASP A 73 -14.16 5.86 14.39
N ARG A 74 -13.64 4.88 13.63
CA ARG A 74 -12.42 4.16 14.02
C ARG A 74 -11.59 3.71 12.84
N LYS A 75 -10.28 3.60 13.07
CA LYS A 75 -9.38 2.91 12.15
C LYS A 75 -9.63 1.41 12.19
N ARG A 76 -9.57 0.76 11.03
CA ARG A 76 -9.75 -0.68 10.85
C ARG A 76 -8.41 -1.37 11.02
N ASP A 77 -8.13 -1.87 12.23
CA ASP A 77 -6.91 -2.61 12.57
C ASP A 77 -6.92 -4.03 12.00
N TYR A 78 -6.87 -4.09 10.67
CA TYR A 78 -6.81 -5.29 9.86
C TYR A 78 -5.63 -5.18 8.91
N PHE A 79 -4.95 -6.30 8.68
CA PHE A 79 -3.88 -6.36 7.70
C PHE A 79 -4.42 -6.38 6.27
N TYR A 80 -3.99 -5.38 5.49
CA TYR A 80 -4.04 -5.38 4.03
C TYR A 80 -2.67 -4.94 3.49
N PRO A 81 -2.17 -5.52 2.38
CA PRO A 81 -0.93 -5.05 1.74
C PRO A 81 -0.96 -3.55 1.39
N THR A 82 -2.14 -3.00 1.11
CA THR A 82 -2.36 -1.59 0.78
C THR A 82 -2.13 -0.64 1.95
N ASN A 83 -2.07 -1.13 3.19
CA ASN A 83 -1.78 -0.33 4.39
C ASN A 83 -0.42 0.39 4.33
N VAL A 84 0.50 -0.07 3.49
CA VAL A 84 1.83 0.55 3.30
C VAL A 84 1.94 1.39 2.02
N LEU A 85 0.88 1.49 1.22
CA LEU A 85 0.89 2.20 -0.07
C LEU A 85 1.29 3.69 0.00
N PRO A 86 1.09 4.42 1.13
CA PRO A 86 1.65 5.75 1.29
C PRO A 86 3.17 5.82 1.12
N LEU A 87 3.91 4.74 1.45
CA LEU A 87 5.36 4.66 1.18
C LEU A 87 5.67 4.71 -0.32
N TRP A 88 4.97 3.90 -1.13
CA TRP A 88 5.10 3.89 -2.60
C TRP A 88 4.77 5.25 -3.22
N THR A 89 3.71 5.90 -2.75
CA THR A 89 3.26 7.19 -3.30
C THR A 89 4.02 8.40 -2.77
N ASN A 90 4.84 8.24 -1.73
CA ASN A 90 5.42 9.33 -0.94
C ASN A 90 4.35 10.24 -0.28
N CYS A 91 3.17 9.68 0.07
CA CYS A 91 2.05 10.37 0.72
C CYS A 91 2.21 10.41 2.24
N TYR A 92 3.33 10.95 2.72
CA TYR A 92 3.63 11.10 4.14
C TYR A 92 4.72 12.17 4.33
N ASP A 93 5.00 12.52 5.59
CA ASP A 93 6.11 13.43 5.91
C ASP A 93 7.46 12.77 5.61
N LEU A 94 8.04 13.13 4.47
CA LEU A 94 9.33 12.60 4.00
C LEU A 94 10.50 12.91 4.92
N THR A 95 10.40 13.94 5.78
CA THR A 95 11.45 14.23 6.77
C THR A 95 11.55 13.13 7.83
N LYS A 96 10.47 12.36 8.01
CA LYS A 96 10.37 11.22 8.94
C LYS A 96 10.44 9.87 8.25
N ARG A 97 10.91 9.81 6.99
CA ARG A 97 10.95 8.58 6.19
C ARG A 97 11.52 7.36 6.93
N LYS A 98 12.64 7.51 7.62
CA LYS A 98 13.26 6.42 8.40
C LYS A 98 12.38 5.93 9.55
N ASP A 99 11.67 6.82 10.22
CA ASP A 99 10.76 6.48 11.32
C ASP A 99 9.54 5.70 10.81
N TYR A 100 8.89 6.20 9.75
CA TYR A 100 7.79 5.49 9.09
C TYR A 100 8.22 4.11 8.59
N ALA A 101 9.37 4.00 7.90
CA ALA A 101 9.88 2.73 7.41
C ALA A 101 10.14 1.73 8.54
N ALA A 102 10.76 2.16 9.64
CA ALA A 102 11.02 1.29 10.79
C ALA A 102 9.73 0.80 11.47
N LYS A 103 8.70 1.65 11.57
CA LYS A 103 7.39 1.27 12.12
C LYS A 103 6.65 0.31 11.20
N VAL A 104 6.67 0.57 9.89
CA VAL A 104 6.09 -0.32 8.88
C VAL A 104 6.77 -1.69 8.90
N LEU A 105 8.10 -1.76 9.04
CA LEU A 105 8.80 -3.05 9.15
C LEU A 105 8.31 -3.87 10.35
N LYS A 106 8.18 -3.25 11.53
CA LYS A 106 7.65 -3.92 12.72
C LYS A 106 6.20 -4.38 12.51
N TYR A 107 5.39 -3.55 11.85
CA TYR A 107 4.01 -3.91 11.49
C TYR A 107 3.95 -5.13 10.56
N LEU A 108 4.77 -5.17 9.52
CA LEU A 108 4.84 -6.29 8.57
C LEU A 108 5.35 -7.57 9.24
N GLU A 109 6.35 -7.46 10.11
CA GLU A 109 6.88 -8.57 10.90
C GLU A 109 5.80 -9.14 11.84
N LYS A 110 5.10 -8.28 12.59
CA LYS A 110 4.01 -8.66 13.50
C LYS A 110 2.89 -9.42 12.77
N ASN A 111 2.57 -9.00 11.54
CA ASN A 111 1.54 -9.65 10.72
C ASN A 111 2.05 -10.88 9.94
N GLN A 112 3.30 -11.30 10.14
CA GLN A 112 3.88 -12.51 9.57
C GLN A 112 3.71 -12.60 8.05
N ILE A 113 3.89 -11.50 7.32
CA ILE A 113 3.67 -11.44 5.87
C ILE A 113 4.51 -12.45 5.06
N MET A 114 5.58 -12.97 5.67
CA MET A 114 6.51 -13.94 5.09
C MET A 114 6.11 -15.40 5.35
N ILE A 115 4.98 -15.67 6.00
CA ILE A 115 4.55 -17.05 6.31
C ILE A 115 4.19 -17.84 5.04
N ASN A 116 3.62 -17.15 4.04
CA ASN A 116 3.25 -17.75 2.78
C ASN A 116 4.44 -17.71 1.79
N LEU A 117 4.77 -18.87 1.23
CA LEU A 117 5.84 -18.97 0.22
C LEU A 117 5.41 -18.44 -1.15
N GLY A 118 4.09 -18.37 -1.39
CA GLY A 118 3.50 -17.99 -2.67
C GLY A 118 3.35 -16.49 -2.91
N GLY A 119 3.65 -15.65 -1.91
CA GLY A 119 3.38 -14.21 -1.91
C GLY A 119 2.54 -13.78 -0.72
N ILE A 120 2.38 -12.48 -0.55
CA ILE A 120 1.55 -11.88 0.50
C ILE A 120 0.08 -12.01 0.09
N PRO A 121 -0.79 -12.62 0.91
CA PRO A 121 -2.20 -12.74 0.59
C PRO A 121 -2.88 -11.36 0.62
N ALA A 122 -4.01 -11.23 -0.06
CA ALA A 122 -4.77 -9.98 -0.12
C ALA A 122 -5.23 -9.50 1.26
N THR A 123 -5.52 -10.44 2.16
CA THR A 123 -5.80 -10.24 3.60
C THR A 123 -5.38 -11.47 4.39
N LEU A 124 -5.58 -11.44 5.71
CA LEU A 124 -5.51 -12.63 6.58
C LEU A 124 -6.90 -13.22 6.89
N GLU A 125 -7.97 -12.73 6.24
CA GLU A 125 -9.34 -13.13 6.49
C GLU A 125 -9.72 -14.36 5.64
N HIS A 126 -10.42 -15.31 6.24
CA HIS A 126 -10.84 -16.56 5.58
C HIS A 126 -12.29 -16.45 5.11
N SER A 127 -12.58 -15.48 4.25
CA SER A 127 -13.94 -15.15 3.83
C SER A 127 -14.50 -16.05 2.71
N GLY A 128 -13.61 -16.66 1.92
CA GLY A 128 -13.95 -17.35 0.66
C GLY A 128 -14.02 -16.42 -0.56
N GLU A 129 -13.82 -15.12 -0.39
CA GLU A 129 -13.80 -14.14 -1.48
C GLU A 129 -12.43 -14.08 -2.18
N GLN A 130 -12.40 -13.56 -3.41
CA GLN A 130 -11.17 -13.56 -4.21
C GLN A 130 -10.08 -12.60 -3.72
N TRP A 131 -10.47 -11.52 -3.04
CA TRP A 131 -9.57 -10.50 -2.48
C TRP A 131 -9.28 -10.74 -1.00
N ASP A 132 -9.23 -12.02 -0.59
CA ASP A 132 -8.95 -12.46 0.77
C ASP A 132 -8.01 -13.68 0.76
N TYR A 133 -7.61 -14.15 1.96
CA TYR A 133 -6.76 -15.32 2.11
C TYR A 133 -7.39 -16.57 1.43
N PRO A 134 -6.63 -17.39 0.68
CA PRO A 134 -5.16 -17.37 0.51
C PRO A 134 -4.67 -16.63 -0.75
N ASN A 135 -5.52 -15.95 -1.50
CA ASN A 135 -5.16 -15.44 -2.83
C ASN A 135 -4.14 -14.31 -2.76
N ALA A 136 -3.12 -14.37 -3.62
CA ALA A 136 -2.05 -13.36 -3.70
C ALA A 136 -2.06 -12.69 -5.06
N TRP A 137 -2.24 -11.38 -5.10
CA TRP A 137 -2.38 -10.64 -6.35
C TRP A 137 -1.08 -9.96 -6.75
N PRO A 138 -0.65 -10.06 -8.04
CA PRO A 138 0.53 -9.35 -8.55
C PRO A 138 0.62 -7.85 -8.16
N PRO A 139 -0.44 -7.03 -8.29
CA PRO A 139 -0.36 -5.62 -7.92
C PRO A 139 -0.05 -5.40 -6.43
N LEU A 140 -0.61 -6.23 -5.54
CA LEU A 140 -0.36 -6.12 -4.10
C LEU A 140 1.10 -6.45 -3.75
N GLN A 141 1.70 -7.42 -4.44
CA GLN A 141 3.12 -7.75 -4.27
C GLN A 141 3.98 -6.56 -4.71
N TYR A 142 3.72 -6.04 -5.91
CA TYR A 142 4.44 -4.90 -6.46
C TYR A 142 4.40 -3.70 -5.50
N PHE A 143 3.21 -3.36 -4.99
CA PHE A 143 3.06 -2.23 -4.09
C PHE A 143 3.85 -2.37 -2.78
N VAL A 144 3.85 -3.55 -2.15
CA VAL A 144 4.63 -3.77 -0.92
C VAL A 144 6.12 -3.73 -1.22
N ILE A 145 6.57 -4.42 -2.28
CA ILE A 145 7.97 -4.48 -2.69
C ILE A 145 8.51 -3.07 -2.95
N GLU A 146 7.82 -2.30 -3.79
CA GLU A 146 8.27 -0.94 -4.14
C GLU A 146 8.16 0.04 -2.96
N SER A 147 7.17 -0.13 -2.09
CA SER A 147 7.06 0.66 -0.85
C SER A 147 8.30 0.49 0.03
N LEU A 148 8.77 -0.75 0.14
CA LEU A 148 9.94 -1.10 0.95
C LEU A 148 11.25 -0.73 0.25
N ASP A 149 11.37 -0.93 -1.06
CA ASP A 149 12.58 -0.62 -1.80
C ASP A 149 12.87 0.89 -1.84
N ASN A 150 11.82 1.70 -2.04
CA ASN A 150 11.91 3.16 -2.07
C ASN A 150 12.00 3.81 -0.67
N SER A 151 11.96 3.03 0.41
CA SER A 151 11.98 3.53 1.79
C SER A 151 13.31 4.17 2.20
N GLY A 152 14.41 3.85 1.49
CA GLY A 152 15.76 4.27 1.87
C GLY A 152 16.28 3.63 3.16
N ASP A 153 15.58 2.61 3.68
CA ASP A 153 16.01 1.79 4.81
C ASP A 153 16.59 0.46 4.30
N ALA A 154 17.79 0.11 4.75
CA ALA A 154 18.52 -1.06 4.25
C ALA A 154 17.85 -2.40 4.60
N TRP A 155 17.13 -2.48 5.72
CA TRP A 155 16.39 -3.68 6.10
C TRP A 155 15.12 -3.84 5.27
N ALA A 156 14.41 -2.73 5.03
CA ALA A 156 13.27 -2.71 4.12
C ALA A 156 13.66 -3.08 2.69
N GLN A 157 14.76 -2.53 2.17
CA GLN A 157 15.27 -2.88 0.83
C GLN A 157 15.65 -4.36 0.73
N ARG A 158 16.27 -4.94 1.77
CA ARG A 158 16.55 -6.37 1.82
C ARG A 158 15.27 -7.21 1.81
N LEU A 159 14.26 -6.81 2.59
CA LEU A 159 12.96 -7.50 2.63
C LEU A 159 12.24 -7.39 1.28
N ALA A 160 12.30 -6.23 0.61
CA ALA A 160 11.76 -6.03 -0.73
C ALA A 160 12.37 -7.01 -1.75
N PHE A 161 13.70 -7.18 -1.70
CA PHE A 161 14.40 -8.12 -2.55
C PHE A 161 13.97 -9.58 -2.28
N GLU A 162 13.87 -9.98 -1.00
CA GLU A 162 13.44 -11.33 -0.65
C GLU A 162 11.99 -11.62 -1.10
N LEU A 163 11.07 -10.66 -0.90
CA LEU A 163 9.70 -10.74 -1.38
C LEU A 163 9.65 -10.89 -2.91
N SER A 164 10.49 -10.14 -3.62
CA SER A 164 10.61 -10.21 -5.08
C SER A 164 11.07 -11.60 -5.54
N GLU A 165 12.12 -12.15 -4.92
CA GLU A 165 12.61 -13.50 -5.23
C GLU A 165 11.54 -14.56 -4.99
N ARG A 166 10.84 -14.50 -3.85
CA ARG A 166 9.78 -15.45 -3.52
C ARG A 166 8.64 -15.39 -4.53
N TRP A 167 8.16 -14.19 -4.85
CA TRP A 167 7.08 -14.01 -5.82
C TRP A 167 7.46 -14.54 -7.20
N VAL A 168 8.64 -14.17 -7.71
CA VAL A 168 9.11 -14.63 -9.03
C VAL A 168 9.32 -16.14 -9.07
N ARG A 169 9.92 -16.74 -8.03
CA ARG A 169 10.10 -18.20 -7.93
C ARG A 169 8.77 -18.94 -7.87
N SER A 170 7.79 -18.42 -7.14
CA SER A 170 6.44 -19.00 -7.06
C SER A 170 5.77 -19.03 -8.44
N ASN A 171 5.77 -17.89 -9.13
CA ASN A 171 5.22 -17.77 -10.48
C ASN A 171 5.95 -18.67 -11.48
N PHE A 172 7.29 -18.71 -11.42
CA PHE A 172 8.09 -19.56 -12.29
C PHE A 172 7.82 -21.06 -12.07
N LYS A 173 7.59 -21.48 -10.82
CA LYS A 173 7.19 -22.86 -10.51
C LYS A 173 5.84 -23.21 -11.15
N ALA A 174 4.85 -22.33 -11.04
CA ALA A 174 3.54 -22.53 -11.66
C ALA A 174 3.64 -22.54 -13.21
N PHE A 175 4.40 -21.60 -13.77
CA PHE A 175 4.65 -21.52 -15.21
C PHE A 175 5.33 -22.79 -15.74
N ASN A 176 6.38 -23.29 -15.09
CA ASN A 176 7.04 -24.53 -15.52
C ASN A 176 6.13 -25.76 -15.47
N ALA A 177 5.17 -25.79 -14.54
CA ALA A 177 4.24 -26.90 -14.40
C ALA A 177 3.07 -26.84 -15.40
N THR A 178 2.67 -25.65 -15.84
CA THR A 178 1.40 -25.41 -16.56
C THR A 178 1.54 -24.67 -17.89
N ASN A 179 2.74 -24.15 -18.19
CA ASN A 179 3.05 -23.25 -19.29
C ASN A 179 2.15 -22.00 -19.35
N SER A 180 1.66 -21.55 -18.18
CA SER A 180 0.69 -20.46 -18.05
C SER A 180 1.01 -19.55 -16.86
N MET A 181 0.58 -18.30 -16.94
CA MET A 181 0.55 -17.36 -15.82
C MET A 181 -0.89 -17.22 -15.34
N PHE A 182 -1.07 -16.97 -14.04
CA PHE A 182 -2.39 -16.91 -13.40
C PHE A 182 -2.71 -15.49 -12.94
N GLU A 183 -4.00 -15.24 -12.73
CA GLU A 183 -4.52 -13.97 -12.25
C GLU A 183 -4.07 -13.66 -10.80
N LYS A 184 -4.03 -14.68 -9.95
CA LYS A 184 -3.72 -14.65 -8.50
C LYS A 184 -3.24 -16.02 -8.03
#